data_AF-A0A4Q3SA87-F1
#
_entry.id   AF-A0A4Q3SA87-F1
#
_cell.length_a   1.000
_cell.length_b   1.000
_cell.length_c   1.000
_cell.angle_alpha   90.00
_cell.angle_beta   90.00
_cell.angle_gamma   90.00
#
_symmetry.space_group_name_H-M   'P 1'
#
loop_
_entity.id
_entity.type
_entity.pdbx_description
1 polymer ?
#
loop_
_entity_poly.entity_id
_entity_poly.type
_entity_poly.pdbx_seq_one_letter_code
_entity_poly.pdbx_strand_id
1 'polypeptide(L)'
;MLPQNATGNDLPVSQQKTEQNPGITKLLACKCPRCRRGDMFAVKNPWQLKTTMKMNESCAVCGQPFDIEVGFYYGSSYVSYALSVALSA
;
A
#
# COMPACT_ATOMS: atom_id res chain seq x y z
N MET A 1 -23.24 -30.96 25.77
CA MET A 1 -22.23 -30.52 26.74
C MET A 1 -21.11 -29.87 25.93
N LEU A 2 -21.13 -28.54 25.78
CA LEU A 2 -20.00 -27.78 25.23
C LEU A 2 -18.97 -27.53 26.34
N PRO A 3 -17.66 -27.54 26.06
CA PRO A 3 -16.75 -26.58 26.64
C PRO A 3 -16.81 -25.24 25.86
N GLN A 4 -16.65 -24.16 26.61
CA GLN A 4 -16.78 -22.77 26.21
C GLN A 4 -15.38 -22.15 26.02
N ASN A 5 -15.25 -21.27 25.02
CA ASN A 5 -14.27 -20.17 24.89
C ASN A 5 -12.77 -20.50 24.77
N ALA A 6 -12.26 -20.39 23.54
CA ALA A 6 -10.91 -19.87 23.28
C ALA A 6 -10.93 -19.07 21.96
N THR A 7 -11.24 -17.78 22.10
CA THR A 7 -10.94 -16.74 21.12
C THR A 7 -9.41 -16.58 21.10
N GLY A 8 -8.76 -17.10 20.07
CA GLY A 8 -7.30 -17.04 19.91
C GLY A 8 -6.96 -16.47 18.54
N ASN A 9 -6.71 -15.17 18.50
CA ASN A 9 -6.03 -14.49 17.41
C ASN A 9 -4.56 -14.92 17.37
N ASP A 10 -4.22 -16.14 16.96
CA ASP A 10 -2.81 -16.53 16.93
C ASP A 10 -2.50 -17.53 15.79
N LEU A 11 -1.51 -17.15 14.97
CA LEU A 11 -0.81 -17.87 13.88
C LEU A 11 -1.37 -17.77 12.44
N PRO A 12 -0.48 -17.67 11.42
CA PRO A 12 0.39 -16.54 11.06
C PRO A 12 0.01 -16.01 9.67
N VAL A 13 0.55 -14.85 9.29
CA VAL A 13 0.57 -14.29 7.91
C VAL A 13 1.36 -15.22 6.95
N SER A 14 0.91 -16.46 6.75
CA SER A 14 1.65 -17.48 5.99
C SER A 14 0.78 -18.32 5.04
N GLN A 15 -0.53 -18.07 4.91
CA GLN A 15 -1.40 -18.86 4.01
C GLN A 15 -2.26 -18.04 3.02
N GLN A 16 -1.86 -16.82 2.64
CA GLN A 16 -2.38 -16.18 1.41
C GLN A 16 -1.43 -16.44 0.22
N LYS A 17 -1.50 -17.68 -0.31
CA LYS A 17 -0.85 -18.12 -1.56
C LYS A 17 -1.86 -17.98 -2.70
N THR A 18 -1.78 -16.89 -3.48
CA THR A 18 -2.28 -16.86 -4.86
C THR A 18 -1.16 -16.35 -5.75
N GLU A 19 -0.62 -17.28 -6.54
CA GLU A 19 0.19 -17.12 -7.75
C GLU A 19 1.28 -16.03 -7.76
N GLN A 20 2.52 -16.51 -7.69
CA GLN A 20 3.74 -15.73 -7.76
C GLN A 20 4.03 -15.31 -9.20
N ASN A 21 3.84 -14.03 -9.50
CA ASN A 21 4.76 -13.31 -10.36
C ASN A 21 4.95 -11.93 -9.74
N PRO A 22 6.13 -11.62 -9.17
CA PRO A 22 6.47 -10.27 -8.69
C PRO A 22 6.66 -9.31 -9.87
N GLY A 23 5.64 -9.20 -10.73
CA GLY A 23 5.64 -8.35 -11.90
C GLY A 23 5.33 -6.90 -11.54
N ILE A 24 5.80 -6.00 -12.40
CA ILE A 24 5.47 -4.57 -12.44
C ILE A 24 3.97 -4.29 -12.25
N THR A 25 3.08 -5.20 -12.61
CA THR A 25 1.63 -5.09 -12.42
C THR A 25 1.20 -4.87 -10.97
N LYS A 26 1.91 -5.43 -9.98
CA LYS A 26 1.61 -5.19 -8.56
C LYS A 26 2.11 -3.82 -8.08
N LEU A 27 3.13 -3.28 -8.74
CA LEU A 27 3.60 -1.90 -8.55
C LEU A 27 2.56 -0.92 -9.09
N LEU A 28 2.02 -1.18 -10.28
CA LEU A 28 0.93 -0.39 -10.88
C LEU A 28 -0.38 -0.50 -10.09
N ALA A 29 -0.62 -1.64 -9.42
CA ALA A 29 -1.82 -1.85 -8.59
C ALA A 29 -1.72 -1.23 -7.18
N CYS A 30 -0.76 -0.33 -6.94
CA CYS A 30 -0.58 0.39 -5.67
C CYS A 30 -0.53 -0.53 -4.43
N LYS A 31 0.15 -1.67 -4.56
CA LYS A 31 0.39 -2.57 -3.43
C LYS A 31 1.59 -2.13 -2.61
N CYS A 32 1.63 -2.59 -1.35
CA CYS A 32 2.74 -2.34 -0.45
C CYS A 32 4.10 -2.71 -1.10
N PRO A 33 5.10 -1.81 -1.12
CA PRO A 33 6.39 -2.06 -1.77
C PRO A 33 7.19 -3.18 -1.09
N ARG A 34 7.00 -3.37 0.22
CA ARG A 34 7.70 -4.39 1.02
C ARG A 34 7.13 -5.78 0.80
N CYS A 35 5.82 -5.95 1.03
CA CYS A 35 5.19 -7.29 1.00
C CYS A 35 4.43 -7.60 -0.30
N ARG A 36 4.16 -6.61 -1.16
CA ARG A 36 3.39 -6.70 -2.42
C ARG A 36 2.02 -7.36 -2.29
N ARG A 37 1.45 -7.37 -1.09
CA ARG A 37 0.15 -8.00 -0.78
C ARG A 37 -0.88 -7.00 -0.29
N GLY A 38 -0.53 -6.20 0.72
CA GLY A 38 -1.42 -5.20 1.30
C GLY A 38 -1.69 -4.03 0.36
N ASP A 39 -2.89 -3.46 0.47
CA ASP A 39 -3.32 -2.30 -0.29
C ASP A 39 -2.84 -1.00 0.39
N MET A 40 -2.27 -0.09 -0.41
CA MET A 40 -1.72 1.17 0.11
C MET A 40 -2.83 2.19 0.39
N PHE A 41 -3.81 2.30 -0.51
CA PHE A 41 -4.94 3.22 -0.40
C PHE A 41 -6.14 2.59 0.33
N ALA A 42 -6.86 3.39 1.10
CA ALA A 42 -8.05 2.96 1.82
C ALA A 42 -9.24 2.68 0.88
N VAL A 43 -9.31 3.40 -0.24
CA VAL A 43 -10.38 3.28 -1.24
C VAL A 43 -9.83 2.75 -2.55
N LYS A 44 -10.33 1.59 -2.97
CA LYS A 44 -9.89 0.92 -4.20
C LYS A 44 -10.51 1.49 -5.48
N ASN A 45 -11.60 2.24 -5.35
CA ASN A 45 -12.33 2.80 -6.47
C ASN A 45 -11.73 4.16 -6.89
N PRO A 46 -11.07 4.27 -8.06
CA PRO A 46 -10.43 5.51 -8.49
C PRO A 46 -11.43 6.61 -8.89
N TRP A 47 -12.70 6.27 -9.07
CA TRP A 47 -13.76 7.23 -9.39
C TRP A 47 -14.26 8.03 -8.18
N GLN A 48 -13.82 7.70 -6.96
CA GLN A 48 -14.14 8.47 -5.75
C GLN A 48 -13.03 9.48 -5.42
N LEU A 49 -12.86 10.48 -6.29
CA LEU A 49 -11.74 11.44 -6.25
C LEU A 49 -11.53 12.13 -4.89
N LYS A 50 -12.58 12.30 -4.09
CA LYS A 50 -12.48 12.88 -2.74
C LYS A 50 -11.70 12.01 -1.76
N THR A 51 -11.71 10.69 -1.94
CA THR A 51 -11.15 9.72 -0.99
C THR A 51 -10.09 8.81 -1.61
N THR A 52 -9.90 8.84 -2.93
CA THR A 52 -8.88 8.07 -3.64
C THR A 52 -7.45 8.35 -3.15
N MET A 53 -7.17 9.57 -2.68
CA MET A 53 -5.84 9.94 -2.14
C MET A 53 -5.66 9.58 -0.65
N LYS A 54 -6.66 8.96 -0.01
CA LYS A 54 -6.57 8.55 1.40
C LYS A 54 -5.75 7.27 1.51
N MET A 55 -4.60 7.38 2.16
CA MET A 55 -3.65 6.29 2.41
C MET A 55 -3.85 5.70 3.81
N ASN A 56 -3.52 4.42 3.97
CA ASN A 56 -3.47 3.78 5.29
C ASN A 56 -2.20 4.22 6.04
N GLU A 57 -2.21 4.21 7.38
CA GLU A 57 -1.02 4.57 8.19
C GLU A 57 0.06 3.48 8.14
N SER A 58 -0.35 2.21 8.11
CA SER A 58 0.55 1.06 8.02
C SER A 58 -0.05 -0.06 7.17
N CYS A 59 0.81 -0.95 6.70
CA CYS A 59 0.40 -2.11 5.93
C CYS A 59 -0.26 -3.16 6.84
N ALA A 60 -1.53 -3.50 6.56
CA ALA A 60 -2.27 -4.53 7.29
C ALA A 60 -1.66 -5.95 7.24
N VAL A 61 -0.69 -6.20 6.35
CA VAL A 61 -0.06 -7.52 6.17
C VAL A 61 1.32 -7.61 6.83
N CYS A 62 2.16 -6.58 6.68
CA CYS A 62 3.53 -6.60 7.20
C CYS A 62 3.82 -5.56 8.28
N GLY A 63 2.85 -4.71 8.64
CA GLY A 63 3.00 -3.67 9.65
C GLY A 63 3.94 -2.53 9.25
N GLN A 64 4.39 -2.47 7.99
CA GLN A 64 5.27 -1.39 7.52
C GLN A 64 4.51 -0.05 7.55
N PRO A 65 5.01 0.99 8.25
CA PRO A 65 4.43 2.32 8.16
C PRO A 65 4.53 2.84 6.73
N PHE A 66 3.42 3.39 6.26
CA PHE A 66 3.28 3.96 4.93
C PHE A 66 3.63 5.44 4.87
N ASP A 67 3.74 6.09 6.03
CA ASP A 67 4.25 7.44 6.13
C ASP A 67 5.75 7.45 5.79
N ILE A 68 6.09 7.92 4.60
CA ILE A 68 7.47 8.04 4.14
C ILE A 68 7.95 9.43 4.57
N GLU A 69 9.13 9.51 5.18
CA GLU A 69 9.66 10.75 5.74
C GLU A 69 9.60 11.94 4.76
N VAL A 70 9.46 13.15 5.31
CA VAL A 70 9.29 14.41 4.55
C VAL A 70 10.29 14.59 3.40
N GLY A 71 11.52 14.09 3.54
CA GLY A 71 12.56 14.15 2.51
C GLY A 71 12.15 13.50 1.18
N PHE A 72 11.38 12.41 1.21
CA PHE A 72 10.91 11.75 0.00
C PHE A 72 9.90 12.61 -0.77
N TYR A 73 9.02 13.32 -0.05
CA TYR A 73 8.05 14.23 -0.67
C TYR A 73 8.74 15.43 -1.31
N TYR A 74 9.78 15.96 -0.67
CA TYR A 74 10.62 17.01 -1.28
C TYR A 74 11.34 16.51 -2.54
N GLY A 75 11.94 15.33 -2.51
CA GLY A 75 12.58 14.76 -3.71
C GLY A 75 11.59 14.55 -4.86
N SER A 76 10.41 13.98 -4.55
CA SER A 76 9.36 13.73 -5.55
C SER A 76 8.81 15.02 -6.15
N SER A 77 8.70 16.09 -5.37
CA SER A 77 8.23 17.39 -5.87
C SER A 77 9.25 18.05 -6.81
N TYR A 78 10.56 17.96 -6.53
CA TYR A 78 11.61 18.45 -7.43
C TYR A 78 11.59 17.73 -8.79
N VAL A 79 11.43 16.40 -8.79
CA VAL A 79 11.33 15.61 -10.03
C VAL A 79 10.07 16.01 -10.82
N SER A 80 8.93 16.17 -10.14
CA SER A 80 7.69 16.63 -10.77
C SER A 80 7.83 18.03 -11.37
N TYR A 81 8.52 18.93 -10.68
CA TYR A 81 8.80 20.29 -11.17
C TYR A 81 9.70 20.27 -12.41
N ALA A 82 10.80 19.53 -12.37
CA ALA A 82 11.71 19.39 -13.52
C ALA A 82 11.00 18.81 -14.75
N LEU A 83 10.17 17.78 -14.56
CA LEU A 83 9.37 17.20 -15.65
C LEU A 83 8.35 18.19 -16.21
N SER A 84 7.66 18.94 -15.34
CA SER A 84 6.69 19.96 -15.75
C SER A 84 7.34 21.07 -16.59
N VAL A 85 8.52 21.55 -16.17
CA VAL A 85 9.30 22.54 -16.93
C VAL A 85 9.74 21.96 -18.27
N ALA A 86 10.25 20.73 -18.30
CA ALA A 86 10.71 20.08 -19.53
C ALA A 86 9.58 19.82 -20.54
N LEU A 87 8.36 19.54 -20.06
CA LEU A 87 7.18 19.35 -20.92
C LEU A 87 6.50 20.67 -21.32
N SER A 88 6.68 21.74 -20.55
CA SER A 88 6.08 23.06 -20.81
C SER A 88 6.96 24.00 -21.66
N ALA A 89 8.24 23.69 -21.80
CA ALA A 89 9.19 24.40 -22.67
C ALA A 89 9.19 23.81 -24.08
#